data_AF-A0A962LL94-F1
#
_entry.id   AF-A0A962LL94-F1
#
_cell.length_a   1.000
_cell.length_b   1.000
_cell.length_c   1.000
_cell.angle_alpha   90.00
_cell.angle_beta   90.00
_cell.angle_gamma   90.00
#
_symmetry.space_group_name_H-M   'P 1'
#
loop_
_entity.id
_entity.type
_entity.pdbx_description
1 polymer ?
#
loop_
_entity_poly.entity_id
_entity_poly.type
_entity_poly.pdbx_seq_one_letter_code
_entity_poly.pdbx_strand_id
1 'polypeptide(L)'
;MAIADKARGETSIRFVLGALLLVATTTAGSAQGVDPDAASAESAACLGCHDFGPDSPVHAVLAGSHGISGDSAAMAGRRGCPDCHGDSAAHADDPSDVSPGVSFGPRWTATSAAQDQRCLACHEDGVARNWRHALHMFNNLTCVTCHDVHSWEDKVLFEEQQ
;
A
#
# COMPACT_ATOMS: atom_id res chain seq x y z
N MET A 1 -84.70 24.55 10.06
CA MET A 1 -85.49 25.24 9.00
C MET A 1 -84.53 26.17 8.28
N ALA A 2 -84.27 26.14 6.98
CA ALA A 2 -84.85 25.44 5.85
C ALA A 2 -83.74 25.11 4.84
N ILE A 3 -84.03 24.10 4.04
CA ILE A 3 -83.41 23.67 2.79
C ILE A 3 -83.32 24.80 1.75
N ALA A 4 -82.25 24.84 0.96
CA ALA A 4 -82.31 25.25 -0.45
C ALA A 4 -81.11 24.72 -1.24
N ASP A 5 -81.47 24.05 -2.33
CA ASP A 5 -80.70 23.34 -3.34
C ASP A 5 -80.16 24.30 -4.42
N LYS A 6 -79.41 23.74 -5.39
CA LYS A 6 -79.01 24.26 -6.73
C LYS A 6 -77.58 24.85 -6.80
N ALA A 7 -76.72 24.51 -7.76
CA ALA A 7 -76.88 23.82 -9.04
C ALA A 7 -75.56 23.18 -9.50
N ARG A 8 -75.70 22.17 -10.36
CA ARG A 8 -74.64 21.51 -11.13
C ARG A 8 -74.01 22.48 -12.13
N GLY A 9 -72.69 22.37 -12.32
CA GLY A 9 -71.95 22.98 -13.42
C GLY A 9 -70.76 22.08 -13.77
N GLU A 10 -70.94 21.25 -14.78
CA GLU A 10 -69.90 20.41 -15.38
C GLU A 10 -68.93 21.30 -16.16
N THR A 11 -67.62 21.23 -15.92
CA THR A 11 -66.63 21.61 -16.95
C THR A 11 -65.26 20.99 -16.71
N SER A 12 -65.03 19.91 -17.46
CA SER A 12 -63.79 19.54 -18.15
C SER A 12 -62.44 19.81 -17.46
N ILE A 13 -61.94 18.77 -16.81
CA ILE A 13 -60.52 18.53 -16.51
C ILE A 13 -59.71 18.64 -17.82
N ARG A 14 -58.79 19.62 -17.89
CA ARG A 14 -57.64 19.59 -18.79
C ARG A 14 -56.38 19.48 -17.96
N PHE A 15 -55.87 18.26 -17.82
CA PHE A 15 -54.53 17.99 -17.30
C PHE A 15 -53.51 18.60 -18.26
N VAL A 16 -52.87 19.69 -17.86
CA VAL A 16 -51.61 20.14 -18.46
C VAL A 16 -50.50 19.55 -17.61
N LEU A 17 -49.89 18.45 -18.07
CA LEU A 17 -48.64 17.94 -17.50
C LEU A 17 -47.52 18.92 -17.83
N GLY A 18 -47.16 19.77 -16.87
CA GLY A 18 -45.88 20.47 -16.84
C GLY A 18 -44.83 19.56 -16.21
N ALA A 19 -43.92 19.02 -17.02
CA ALA A 19 -42.76 18.28 -16.53
C ALA A 19 -41.72 19.27 -15.99
N LEU A 20 -41.68 19.44 -14.67
CA LEU A 20 -40.62 20.17 -13.97
C LEU A 20 -39.52 19.18 -13.59
N LEU A 21 -38.43 19.17 -14.38
CA LEU A 21 -37.28 18.31 -14.17
C LEU A 21 -36.35 18.93 -13.10
N LEU A 22 -36.49 18.52 -11.84
CA LEU A 22 -35.48 18.82 -10.81
C LEU A 22 -34.29 17.86 -11.00
N VAL A 23 -33.16 18.39 -11.48
CA VAL A 23 -31.89 17.67 -11.50
C VAL A 23 -31.22 17.81 -10.13
N ALA A 24 -31.37 16.80 -9.29
CA ALA A 24 -30.60 16.67 -8.05
C ALA A 24 -29.21 16.11 -8.38
N THR A 25 -28.19 16.96 -8.38
CA THR A 25 -26.79 16.53 -8.54
C THR A 25 -26.27 15.98 -7.21
N THR A 26 -26.39 14.67 -7.02
CA THR A 26 -25.68 13.95 -5.96
C THR A 26 -24.21 13.81 -6.37
N THR A 27 -23.32 14.59 -5.77
CA THR A 27 -21.87 14.28 -5.83
C THR A 27 -21.62 13.10 -4.90
N ALA A 28 -21.71 11.88 -5.44
CA ALA A 28 -21.16 10.71 -4.77
C ALA A 28 -19.64 10.94 -4.65
N GLY A 29 -19.17 11.20 -3.43
CA GLY A 29 -17.76 11.17 -3.13
C GLY A 29 -17.25 9.76 -3.36
N SER A 30 -16.45 9.56 -4.39
CA SER A 30 -15.73 8.31 -4.59
C SER A 30 -14.75 8.15 -3.43
N ALA A 31 -15.01 7.19 -2.55
CA ALA A 31 -13.95 6.58 -1.77
C ALA A 31 -12.97 5.96 -2.79
N GLN A 32 -11.74 6.45 -2.86
CA GLN A 32 -10.70 5.78 -3.63
C GLN A 32 -10.48 4.41 -2.98
N GLY A 33 -10.98 3.35 -3.62
CA GLY A 33 -10.56 1.99 -3.32
C GLY A 33 -9.11 1.86 -3.74
N VAL A 34 -8.26 1.39 -2.82
CA VAL A 34 -6.89 1.00 -3.14
C VAL A 34 -6.98 -0.20 -4.08
N ASP A 35 -6.42 -0.05 -5.27
CA ASP A 35 -6.37 -1.09 -6.28
C ASP A 35 -5.47 -2.23 -5.75
N PRO A 36 -5.94 -3.47 -5.62
CA PRO A 36 -5.09 -4.60 -5.27
C PRO A 36 -4.00 -4.88 -6.34
N ASP A 37 -4.15 -4.32 -7.55
CA ASP A 37 -3.10 -4.29 -8.59
C ASP A 37 -2.08 -3.14 -8.39
N ALA A 38 -2.11 -2.45 -7.24
CA ALA A 38 -1.11 -1.44 -6.88
C ALA A 38 0.30 -2.01 -6.60
N ALA A 39 0.44 -3.34 -6.53
CA ALA A 39 1.73 -3.98 -6.66
C ALA A 39 2.22 -3.78 -8.10
N SER A 40 3.39 -3.17 -8.28
CA SER A 40 3.99 -3.04 -9.61
C SER A 40 3.98 -4.39 -10.35
N ALA A 41 3.92 -4.37 -11.68
CA ALA A 41 4.03 -5.59 -12.48
C ALA A 41 5.29 -6.42 -12.12
N GLU A 42 6.34 -5.74 -11.64
CA GLU A 42 7.57 -6.37 -11.15
C GLU A 42 7.37 -7.09 -9.80
N SER A 43 6.57 -6.53 -8.89
CA SER A 43 6.23 -7.18 -7.61
C SER A 43 5.30 -8.38 -7.81
N ALA A 44 4.40 -8.32 -8.80
CA ALA A 44 3.48 -9.42 -9.10
C ALA A 44 4.23 -10.72 -9.46
N ALA A 45 5.38 -10.64 -10.14
CA ALA A 45 6.19 -11.81 -10.45
C ALA A 45 6.75 -12.49 -9.19
N CYS A 46 7.15 -11.72 -8.17
CA CYS A 46 7.68 -12.26 -6.91
C CYS A 46 6.58 -12.96 -6.10
N LEU A 47 5.37 -12.38 -6.08
CA LEU A 47 4.23 -12.91 -5.32
C LEU A 47 3.65 -14.20 -5.91
N GLY A 48 4.08 -14.63 -7.10
CA GLY A 48 3.69 -15.92 -7.67
C GLY A 48 4.22 -17.13 -6.87
N CYS A 49 5.37 -16.97 -6.22
CA CYS A 49 5.96 -17.98 -5.33
C CYS A 49 5.98 -17.52 -3.87
N HIS A 50 6.13 -16.21 -3.63
CA HIS A 50 6.05 -15.61 -2.30
C HIS A 50 4.63 -15.13 -2.01
N ASP A 51 3.71 -16.08 -1.92
CA ASP A 51 2.28 -15.81 -1.80
C ASP A 51 1.84 -15.39 -0.39
N PHE A 52 0.53 -15.18 -0.21
CA PHE A 52 -0.08 -14.82 1.07
C PHE A 52 -0.22 -15.99 2.05
N GLY A 53 0.47 -17.10 1.80
CA GLY A 53 0.45 -18.29 2.63
C GLY A 53 1.30 -18.12 3.90
N PRO A 54 1.03 -18.93 4.94
CA PRO A 54 1.81 -18.92 6.18
C PRO A 54 3.28 -19.30 5.98
N ASP A 55 3.60 -19.92 4.84
CA ASP A 55 4.93 -20.43 4.51
C ASP A 55 5.84 -19.35 3.89
N SER A 56 5.30 -18.19 3.48
CA SER A 56 6.05 -17.11 2.84
C SER A 56 5.54 -15.71 3.25
N PRO A 57 5.66 -15.31 4.53
CA PRO A 57 5.00 -14.13 5.11
C PRO A 57 5.56 -12.77 4.62
N VAL A 58 6.30 -12.73 3.51
CA VAL A 58 6.93 -11.52 3.00
C VAL A 58 5.89 -10.48 2.56
N HIS A 59 4.69 -10.91 2.18
CA HIS A 59 3.59 -10.06 1.75
C HIS A 59 3.16 -9.03 2.81
N ALA A 60 3.47 -9.24 4.09
CA ALA A 60 3.16 -8.29 5.15
C ALA A 60 3.78 -6.91 4.92
N VAL A 61 4.87 -6.83 4.15
CA VAL A 61 5.47 -5.55 3.71
C VAL A 61 4.49 -4.65 2.98
N LEU A 62 3.58 -5.24 2.20
CA LEU A 62 2.59 -4.51 1.42
C LEU A 62 1.54 -3.84 2.32
N ALA A 63 1.36 -4.35 3.54
CA ALA A 63 0.47 -3.76 4.53
C ALA A 63 1.18 -2.78 5.47
N GLY A 64 2.51 -2.80 5.56
CA GLY A 64 3.29 -1.94 6.46
C GLY A 64 3.66 -0.58 5.85
N SER A 65 4.64 0.09 6.48
CA SER A 65 5.11 1.44 6.10
C SER A 65 5.76 1.53 4.71
N HIS A 66 6.23 0.42 4.16
CA HIS A 66 6.77 0.35 2.79
C HIS A 66 5.71 -0.12 1.77
N GLY A 67 4.46 -0.28 2.21
CA GLY A 67 3.31 -0.61 1.39
C GLY A 67 2.23 0.45 1.52
N ILE A 68 0.98 0.02 1.73
CA ILE A 68 -0.19 0.91 1.71
C ILE A 68 -0.37 1.76 2.97
N SER A 69 0.24 1.37 4.10
CA SER A 69 0.06 2.07 5.39
C SER A 69 1.08 3.19 5.62
N GLY A 70 2.07 3.33 4.74
CA GLY A 70 3.05 4.41 4.77
C GLY A 70 2.59 5.68 4.06
N ASP A 71 3.55 6.58 3.81
CA ASP A 71 3.33 7.72 2.91
C ASP A 71 3.25 7.23 1.47
N SER A 72 2.02 7.06 0.97
CA SER A 72 1.75 6.59 -0.39
C SER A 72 2.35 7.50 -1.48
N ALA A 73 2.55 8.79 -1.20
CA ALA A 73 3.17 9.70 -2.16
C ALA A 73 4.68 9.46 -2.24
N ALA A 74 5.34 9.20 -1.09
CA ALA A 74 6.75 8.83 -1.05
C ALA A 74 7.02 7.46 -1.71
N MET A 75 6.05 6.54 -1.63
CA MET A 75 6.12 5.20 -2.25
C MET A 75 5.57 5.15 -3.69
N ALA A 76 5.08 6.26 -4.24
CA ALA A 76 4.55 6.29 -5.60
C ALA A 76 5.65 6.02 -6.64
N GLY A 77 5.35 5.16 -7.61
CA GLY A 77 6.27 4.84 -8.71
C GLY A 77 7.47 3.95 -8.34
N ARG A 78 7.48 3.42 -7.11
CA ARG A 78 8.48 2.43 -6.66
C ARG A 78 8.26 1.08 -7.35
N ARG A 79 9.34 0.33 -7.55
CA ARG A 79 9.30 -0.99 -8.19
C ARG A 79 8.78 -2.08 -7.26
N GLY A 80 8.69 -1.79 -5.95
CA GLY A 80 8.27 -2.74 -4.93
C GLY A 80 9.38 -3.72 -4.58
N CYS A 81 9.15 -5.03 -4.65
CA CYS A 81 10.11 -6.04 -4.18
C CYS A 81 11.56 -5.83 -4.72
N PRO A 82 11.77 -5.52 -6.02
CA PRO A 82 13.11 -5.30 -6.57
C PRO A 82 13.84 -4.06 -6.05
N ASP A 83 13.16 -3.07 -5.48
CA ASP A 83 13.84 -1.90 -4.91
C ASP A 83 14.75 -2.31 -3.74
N CYS A 84 14.33 -3.29 -2.94
CA CYS A 84 15.09 -3.83 -1.82
C CYS A 84 15.91 -5.06 -2.22
N HIS A 85 15.31 -6.00 -2.95
CA HIS A 85 15.92 -7.29 -3.26
C HIS A 85 16.74 -7.32 -4.56
N GLY A 86 16.72 -6.24 -5.35
CA GLY A 86 17.29 -6.22 -6.70
C GLY A 86 16.46 -7.04 -7.69
N ASP A 87 16.87 -7.01 -8.97
CA ASP A 87 16.09 -7.60 -10.06
C ASP A 87 15.83 -9.10 -9.91
N SER A 88 16.74 -9.84 -9.26
CA SER A 88 16.55 -11.22 -8.82
C SER A 88 16.10 -12.21 -9.91
N ALA A 89 16.39 -11.95 -11.20
CA ALA A 89 15.97 -12.79 -12.31
C ALA A 89 16.46 -14.26 -12.19
N ALA A 90 17.74 -14.45 -11.86
CA ALA A 90 18.29 -15.80 -11.68
C ALA A 90 17.68 -16.54 -10.46
N HIS A 91 17.25 -15.79 -9.44
CA HIS A 91 16.51 -16.36 -8.32
C HIS A 91 15.10 -16.75 -8.73
N ALA A 92 14.43 -15.99 -9.60
CA ALA A 92 13.13 -16.38 -10.13
C ALA A 92 13.19 -17.69 -10.94
N ASP A 93 14.30 -17.94 -11.63
CA ASP A 93 14.51 -19.18 -12.41
C ASP A 93 14.87 -20.40 -11.53
N ASP A 94 15.62 -20.19 -10.44
CA ASP A 94 16.04 -21.25 -9.51
C ASP A 94 15.98 -20.79 -8.04
N PRO A 95 14.77 -20.66 -7.47
CA PRO A 95 14.56 -19.99 -6.18
C PRO A 95 15.05 -20.79 -4.98
N SER A 96 15.38 -22.07 -5.16
CA SER A 96 15.88 -22.92 -4.09
C SER A 96 17.39 -22.83 -3.95
N ASP A 97 18.13 -22.70 -5.06
CA ASP A 97 19.59 -22.75 -5.06
C ASP A 97 20.27 -21.39 -5.30
N VAL A 98 19.56 -20.44 -5.92
CA VAL A 98 20.08 -19.09 -6.19
C VAL A 98 19.45 -18.08 -5.25
N SER A 99 20.29 -17.26 -4.60
CA SER A 99 19.81 -16.16 -3.74
C SER A 99 19.21 -15.01 -4.56
N PRO A 100 18.25 -14.23 -4.01
CA PRO A 100 17.88 -12.95 -4.62
C PRO A 100 19.09 -12.01 -4.68
N GLY A 101 18.98 -10.92 -5.45
CA GLY A 101 20.08 -9.98 -5.67
C GLY A 101 20.61 -9.38 -4.36
N VAL A 102 19.73 -9.13 -3.40
CA VAL A 102 20.06 -8.86 -1.99
C VAL A 102 19.10 -9.64 -1.10
N SER A 103 19.67 -10.27 -0.08
CA SER A 103 18.91 -10.97 0.95
C SER A 103 19.33 -10.47 2.34
N PHE A 104 18.33 -10.33 3.20
CA PHE A 104 18.44 -9.89 4.59
C PHE A 104 18.24 -11.06 5.59
N GLY A 105 17.81 -12.23 5.08
CA GLY A 105 17.47 -13.38 5.91
C GLY A 105 18.67 -14.25 6.31
N PRO A 106 18.42 -15.28 7.14
CA PRO A 106 19.49 -16.15 7.64
C PRO A 106 19.95 -17.22 6.64
N ARG A 107 19.13 -17.61 5.65
CA ARG A 107 19.51 -18.58 4.61
C ARG A 107 20.61 -18.03 3.71
N TRP A 108 20.38 -16.81 3.22
CA TRP A 108 21.33 -16.04 2.44
C TRP A 108 21.39 -14.66 3.05
N THR A 109 22.58 -14.19 3.41
CA THR A 109 22.75 -12.89 4.02
C THR A 109 23.76 -12.11 3.22
N ALA A 110 23.32 -10.97 2.66
CA ALA A 110 24.23 -10.03 2.02
C ALA A 110 25.14 -9.39 3.09
N THR A 111 26.24 -8.77 2.66
CA THR A 111 27.11 -8.03 3.59
C THR A 111 26.33 -6.88 4.25
N SER A 112 26.72 -6.45 5.46
CA SER A 112 26.07 -5.33 6.16
C SER A 112 25.95 -4.09 5.27
N ALA A 113 27.03 -3.76 4.53
CA ALA A 113 27.04 -2.64 3.60
C ALA A 113 26.01 -2.81 2.46
N ALA A 114 25.88 -4.02 1.90
CA ALA A 114 24.91 -4.29 0.84
C ALA A 114 23.46 -4.26 1.35
N GLN A 115 23.22 -4.69 2.60
CA GLN A 115 21.92 -4.56 3.25
C GLN A 115 21.57 -3.08 3.46
N ASP A 116 22.43 -2.33 4.15
CA ASP A 116 22.19 -0.92 4.47
C ASP A 116 22.05 -0.06 3.21
N GLN A 117 22.81 -0.34 2.16
CA GLN A 117 22.76 0.41 0.91
C GLN A 117 21.35 0.43 0.29
N ARG A 118 20.55 -0.63 0.47
CA ARG A 118 19.16 -0.67 -0.03
C ARG A 118 18.27 0.34 0.68
N CYS A 119 18.44 0.47 2.00
CA CYS A 119 17.72 1.44 2.80
C CYS A 119 18.21 2.87 2.49
N LEU A 120 19.53 3.05 2.41
CA LEU A 120 20.17 4.35 2.18
C LEU A 120 19.85 4.92 0.79
N ALA A 121 19.61 4.07 -0.21
CA ALA A 121 19.18 4.53 -1.53
C ALA A 121 17.91 5.42 -1.51
N CYS A 122 17.14 5.41 -0.42
CA CYS A 122 15.97 6.29 -0.23
C CYS A 122 16.04 7.12 1.05
N HIS A 123 16.65 6.59 2.12
CA HIS A 123 16.65 7.24 3.43
C HIS A 123 17.94 8.02 3.75
N GLU A 124 18.98 7.96 2.91
CA GLU A 124 20.28 8.62 3.17
C GLU A 124 20.14 10.13 3.33
N ASP A 125 19.27 10.81 2.58
CA ASP A 125 19.11 12.26 2.74
C ASP A 125 18.06 12.65 3.81
N GLY A 126 17.39 11.67 4.41
CA GLY A 126 16.27 11.88 5.33
C GLY A 126 16.54 11.37 6.74
N VAL A 127 15.75 10.37 7.15
CA VAL A 127 15.80 9.77 8.49
C VAL A 127 17.16 9.13 8.80
N ALA A 128 17.91 8.68 7.79
CA ALA A 128 19.19 8.01 7.95
C ALA A 128 20.41 8.88 7.59
N ARG A 129 20.27 10.21 7.53
CA ARG A 129 21.36 11.14 7.12
C ARG A 129 22.67 11.04 7.90
N ASN A 130 22.62 10.53 9.11
CA ASN A 130 23.80 10.36 9.96
C ASN A 130 24.32 8.91 10.00
N TRP A 131 23.77 7.99 9.19
CA TRP A 131 24.11 6.56 9.26
C TRP A 131 25.61 6.29 9.18
N ARG A 132 26.32 6.99 8.28
CA ARG A 132 27.78 6.85 8.10
C ARG A 132 28.61 7.24 9.31
N HIS A 133 28.02 7.93 10.28
CA HIS A 133 28.64 8.31 11.55
C HIS A 133 27.93 7.70 12.76
N ALA A 134 26.94 6.83 12.54
CA ALA A 134 26.15 6.23 13.60
C ALA A 134 26.91 5.09 14.27
N LEU A 135 26.76 4.97 15.59
CA LEU A 135 27.34 3.86 16.35
C LEU A 135 26.81 2.50 15.86
N HIS A 136 25.57 2.42 15.37
CA HIS A 136 25.03 1.19 14.76
C HIS A 136 25.93 0.69 13.62
N MET A 137 26.23 1.56 12.65
CA MET A 137 27.11 1.24 11.52
C MET A 137 28.52 0.85 11.98
N PHE A 138 29.12 1.60 12.91
CA PHE A 138 30.47 1.28 13.42
C PHE A 138 30.54 -0.06 14.17
N ASN A 139 29.43 -0.50 14.78
CA ASN A 139 29.32 -1.78 15.47
C ASN A 139 28.74 -2.88 14.57
N ASN A 140 28.71 -2.66 13.25
CA ASN A 140 28.24 -3.62 12.25
C ASN A 140 26.79 -4.09 12.49
N LEU A 141 25.96 -3.22 13.06
CA LEU A 141 24.51 -3.39 13.13
C LEU A 141 23.91 -2.80 11.86
N THR A 142 23.03 -3.55 11.21
CA THR A 142 22.31 -3.13 10.00
C THR A 142 20.95 -2.56 10.35
N CYS A 143 20.29 -1.89 9.40
CA CYS A 143 18.91 -1.43 9.58
C CYS A 143 17.97 -2.57 10.03
N VAL A 144 18.11 -3.75 9.40
CA VAL A 144 17.29 -4.95 9.67
C VAL A 144 17.71 -5.73 10.91
N THR A 145 18.72 -5.25 11.66
CA THR A 145 19.03 -5.80 12.98
C THR A 145 17.91 -5.51 13.97
N CYS A 146 17.22 -4.38 13.81
CA CYS A 146 16.12 -3.96 14.66
C CYS A 146 14.80 -3.85 13.88
N HIS A 147 14.84 -3.29 12.67
CA HIS A 147 13.64 -3.07 11.88
C HIS A 147 13.21 -4.35 11.14
N ASP A 148 11.92 -4.65 11.16
CA ASP A 148 11.32 -5.72 10.34
C ASP A 148 10.34 -5.12 9.34
N VAL A 149 10.76 -5.06 8.08
CA VAL A 149 9.93 -4.55 6.98
C VAL A 149 8.93 -5.58 6.46
N HIS A 150 9.13 -6.87 6.73
CA HIS A 150 8.17 -7.93 6.39
C HIS A 150 7.16 -8.12 7.52
N SER A 151 6.72 -7.00 8.10
CA SER A 151 5.75 -6.96 9.17
C SER A 151 4.69 -5.90 8.87
N TRP A 152 3.52 -6.09 9.47
CA TRP A 152 2.44 -5.10 9.44
C TRP A 152 2.83 -3.86 10.24
N GLU A 153 3.55 -4.08 11.34
CA GLU A 153 3.98 -3.06 12.30
C GLU A 153 5.42 -3.31 12.70
N ASP A 154 6.28 -2.35 12.37
CA ASP A 154 7.67 -2.34 12.82
C ASP A 154 7.73 -1.85 14.27
N LYS A 155 8.11 -2.76 15.17
CA LYS A 155 8.12 -2.52 16.62
C LYS A 155 9.02 -1.37 17.04
N VAL A 156 10.07 -1.09 16.27
CA VAL A 156 10.99 0.01 16.56
C VAL A 156 10.31 1.38 16.41
N LEU A 157 9.16 1.46 15.73
CA LEU A 157 8.42 2.71 15.57
C LEU A 157 7.48 3.01 16.75
N PHE A 158 7.27 2.07 17.68
CA PHE A 158 6.33 2.21 18.79
C PHE A 158 7.08 2.17 20.12
N GLU A 159 6.98 3.25 20.92
CA GLU A 159 7.73 3.41 22.19
C GLU A 159 7.42 2.32 23.22
N GLU A 160 6.24 1.70 23.20
CA GLU A 160 5.88 0.64 24.14
C GLU A 160 6.50 -0.73 23.82
N GLN A 161 7.17 -0.86 22.67
CA GLN A 161 7.67 -2.14 22.15
C GLN A 161 9.18 -2.14 21.86
N GLN A 162 9.88 -1.08 22.28
CA GLN A 162 11.34 -0.91 22.23
C GLN A 162 11.98 -1.24 23.59
#